data_AF-A0A660UAY5-F1
#
_entry.id   AF-A0A660UAY5-F1
#
_cell.length_a   1.000
_cell.length_b   1.000
_cell.length_c   1.000
_cell.angle_alpha   90.00
_cell.angle_beta   90.00
_cell.angle_gamma   90.00
#
_symmetry.space_group_name_H-M   'P 1'
#
loop_
_entity.id
_entity.type
_entity.pdbx_description
1 polymer ?
#
loop_
_entity_poly.entity_id
_entity_poly.type
_entity_poly.pdbx_seq_one_letter_code
_entity_poly.pdbx_strand_id
1 'polypeptide(L)'
;MKSKKKHKKSNPEIKRGLKYYRKKQYLKAIYHLEKALREGRTEPKVYLYLGYSSLKTGDIDGARRYFRGGLIHNEGNVDLLKGLSYIYLKDERVEDAIGLWGEILKKHPLERKIKKALQKLRMSENINEFIEQSKAEDFFSMRPPFFTRLKPYIVGVSVLIFVVILGLVFYVSPLYERTLNKIFPEAARLKQVELPPNQKLASEDAEKVLYYFDDKELRNSFVKVKKLIYKNKTNQAIILLNKIMYSNALPLVKEKFKVLYRFIEPLDPLSIDYNPGFHEITKDPVAFKGVYVLWDGRIANLVKIKNGVEFDLLVNYINEDTIAGIAHVKLHGKYYLENRQKIEVFGIYRDYDKQDGKLFIDGILVKPL
;
A
#
# COMPACT_ATOMS: atom_id res chain seq x y z
N MET A 1 -23.44 -42.31 8.32
CA MET A 1 -22.65 -41.11 8.68
C MET A 1 -22.43 -40.22 7.45
N LYS A 2 -23.27 -39.21 7.20
CA LYS A 2 -23.02 -38.08 6.28
C LYS A 2 -24.14 -37.04 6.46
N SER A 3 -24.04 -36.18 7.47
CA SER A 3 -24.81 -34.92 7.50
C SER A 3 -23.97 -33.78 8.10
N LYS A 4 -22.78 -33.56 7.54
CA LYS A 4 -22.05 -32.32 7.73
C LYS A 4 -22.64 -31.24 6.82
N LYS A 5 -23.05 -30.14 7.45
CA LYS A 5 -23.06 -28.77 6.90
C LYS A 5 -24.05 -28.45 5.76
N LYS A 6 -25.36 -28.43 6.07
CA LYS A 6 -26.27 -27.48 5.40
C LYS A 6 -26.07 -26.10 6.03
N HIS A 7 -25.29 -25.25 5.38
CA HIS A 7 -25.22 -23.84 5.71
C HIS A 7 -26.63 -23.22 5.74
N LYS A 8 -27.05 -22.84 6.95
CA LYS A 8 -28.05 -21.85 7.38
C LYS A 8 -28.51 -20.85 6.29
N LYS A 9 -29.30 -21.28 5.31
CA LYS A 9 -30.24 -20.35 4.66
C LYS A 9 -31.29 -19.99 5.70
N SER A 10 -31.25 -18.76 6.20
CA SER A 10 -32.25 -18.25 7.16
C SER A 10 -33.65 -18.45 6.58
N ASN A 11 -34.47 -19.22 7.31
CA ASN A 11 -35.80 -19.65 6.89
C ASN A 11 -36.63 -18.40 6.48
N PRO A 12 -37.33 -18.45 5.32
CA PRO A 12 -38.17 -17.34 4.86
C PRO A 12 -39.16 -16.85 5.92
N GLU A 13 -39.74 -17.76 6.71
CA GLU A 13 -40.71 -17.42 7.78
C GLU A 13 -40.04 -16.69 8.94
N ILE A 14 -38.84 -17.11 9.36
CA ILE A 14 -38.05 -16.35 10.37
C ILE A 14 -37.72 -14.94 9.85
N LYS A 15 -37.33 -14.81 8.57
CA LYS A 15 -37.04 -13.50 7.98
C LYS A 15 -38.29 -12.62 7.94
N ARG A 16 -39.44 -13.17 7.57
CA ARG A 16 -40.73 -12.46 7.55
C ARG A 16 -41.12 -12.03 8.96
N GLY A 17 -41.08 -12.95 9.93
CA GLY A 17 -41.36 -12.67 11.34
C GLY A 17 -40.51 -11.54 11.89
N LEU A 18 -39.18 -11.62 11.72
CA LEU A 18 -38.28 -10.55 12.13
C LEU A 18 -38.52 -9.24 11.38
N LYS A 19 -38.88 -9.27 10.09
CA LYS A 19 -39.25 -8.06 9.32
C LYS A 19 -40.49 -7.40 9.89
N TYR A 20 -41.53 -8.16 10.19
CA TYR A 20 -42.76 -7.65 10.82
C TYR A 20 -42.50 -7.10 12.22
N TYR A 21 -41.64 -7.76 13.00
CA TYR A 21 -41.17 -7.24 14.29
C TYR A 21 -40.51 -5.87 14.15
N ARG A 22 -39.62 -5.67 13.16
CA ARG A 22 -38.99 -4.35 12.92
C ARG A 22 -40.03 -3.27 12.55
N LYS A 23 -41.11 -3.67 11.89
CA LYS A 23 -42.23 -2.78 11.53
C LYS A 23 -43.20 -2.55 12.69
N LYS A 24 -42.90 -3.04 13.91
CA LYS A 24 -43.79 -3.02 15.09
C LYS A 24 -45.14 -3.73 14.87
N GLN A 25 -45.22 -4.60 13.87
CA GLN A 25 -46.42 -5.40 13.57
C GLN A 25 -46.30 -6.74 14.29
N TYR A 26 -46.47 -6.72 15.62
CA TYR A 26 -46.14 -7.85 16.50
C TYR A 26 -47.00 -9.09 16.27
N LEU A 27 -48.31 -8.95 16.03
CA LEU A 27 -49.18 -10.09 15.72
C LEU A 27 -48.76 -10.83 14.43
N LYS A 28 -48.37 -10.07 13.39
CA LYS A 28 -47.81 -10.66 12.15
C LYS A 28 -46.45 -11.29 12.40
N ALA A 29 -45.64 -10.71 13.29
CA ALA A 29 -44.37 -11.30 13.70
C ALA A 29 -44.60 -12.66 14.37
N ILE A 30 -45.56 -12.75 15.31
CA ILE A 30 -45.95 -13.99 16.00
C ILE A 30 -46.38 -15.04 14.98
N TYR A 31 -47.32 -14.72 14.08
CA TYR A 31 -47.80 -15.65 13.06
C TYR A 31 -46.67 -16.32 12.25
N HIS A 32 -45.74 -15.51 11.74
CA HIS A 32 -44.63 -16.02 10.93
C HIS A 32 -43.59 -16.78 11.75
N LEU A 33 -43.33 -16.35 12.99
CA LEU A 33 -42.37 -17.05 13.87
C LEU A 33 -42.93 -18.38 14.40
N GLU A 34 -44.22 -18.46 14.73
CA GLU A 34 -44.89 -19.73 15.09
C GLU A 34 -44.93 -20.69 13.90
N LYS A 35 -45.15 -20.18 12.68
CA LYS A 35 -45.06 -21.00 11.48
C LYS A 35 -43.64 -21.58 11.33
N ALA A 36 -42.60 -20.79 11.60
CA ALA A 36 -41.24 -21.29 11.60
C ALA A 36 -41.02 -22.39 12.66
N LEU A 37 -41.61 -22.27 13.86
CA LEU A 37 -41.56 -23.32 14.88
C LEU A 37 -42.23 -24.62 14.41
N ARG A 38 -43.41 -24.54 13.76
CA ARG A 38 -44.10 -25.70 13.17
C ARG A 38 -43.27 -26.38 12.08
N GLU A 39 -42.44 -25.63 11.37
CA GLU A 39 -41.46 -26.14 10.40
C GLU A 39 -40.16 -26.68 11.06
N GLY A 40 -40.17 -26.91 12.38
CA GLY A 40 -39.04 -27.46 13.14
C GLY A 40 -37.90 -26.48 13.42
N ARG A 41 -38.15 -25.16 13.35
CA ARG A 41 -37.11 -24.14 13.59
C ARG A 41 -37.05 -23.72 15.04
N THR A 42 -36.37 -24.52 15.84
CA THR A 42 -36.25 -24.32 17.30
C THR A 42 -35.07 -23.45 17.72
N GLU A 43 -34.60 -22.53 16.87
CA GLU A 43 -33.47 -21.67 17.25
C GLU A 43 -33.88 -20.71 18.39
N PRO A 44 -33.03 -20.46 19.41
CA PRO A 44 -33.36 -19.59 20.55
C PRO A 44 -33.86 -18.19 20.15
N LYS A 45 -33.36 -17.68 19.02
CA LYS A 45 -33.80 -16.40 18.45
C LYS A 45 -35.28 -16.39 18.09
N VAL A 46 -35.84 -17.49 17.58
CA VAL A 46 -37.27 -17.57 17.21
C VAL A 46 -38.13 -17.40 18.45
N TYR A 47 -37.84 -18.18 19.49
CA TYR A 47 -38.47 -18.09 20.81
C TYR A 47 -38.31 -16.71 21.45
N LEU A 48 -37.12 -16.11 21.36
CA LEU A 48 -36.85 -14.80 21.92
C LEU A 48 -37.74 -13.71 21.31
N TYR A 49 -37.82 -13.66 19.97
CA TYR A 49 -38.64 -12.66 19.29
C TYR A 49 -40.14 -12.98 19.37
N LEU A 50 -40.54 -14.23 19.57
CA LEU A 50 -41.92 -14.58 19.94
C LEU A 50 -42.25 -14.02 21.32
N GLY A 51 -41.42 -14.29 22.33
CA GLY A 51 -41.62 -13.76 23.68
C GLY A 51 -41.61 -12.22 23.72
N TYR A 52 -40.71 -11.57 22.98
CA TYR A 52 -40.73 -10.11 22.84
C TYR A 52 -41.98 -9.59 22.13
N SER A 53 -42.48 -10.31 21.12
CA SER A 53 -43.70 -9.91 20.42
C SER A 53 -44.92 -10.07 21.34
N SER A 54 -45.01 -11.18 22.08
CA SER A 54 -46.05 -11.43 23.07
C SER A 54 -46.05 -10.38 24.19
N LEU A 55 -44.88 -10.02 24.73
CA LEU A 55 -44.76 -8.90 25.69
C LEU A 55 -45.28 -7.58 25.11
N LYS A 56 -45.00 -7.31 23.82
CA LYS A 56 -45.46 -6.08 23.15
C LYS A 56 -46.95 -6.08 22.81
N THR A 57 -47.60 -7.24 22.80
CA THR A 57 -49.05 -7.37 22.63
C THR A 57 -49.81 -7.55 23.95
N GLY A 58 -49.11 -7.55 25.10
CA GLY A 58 -49.72 -7.76 26.42
C GLY A 58 -49.98 -9.23 26.77
N ASP A 59 -49.51 -10.16 25.94
CA ASP A 59 -49.67 -11.62 26.14
C ASP A 59 -48.53 -12.14 27.05
N ILE A 60 -48.71 -11.99 28.36
CA ILE A 60 -47.69 -12.37 29.37
C ILE A 60 -47.51 -13.89 29.42
N ASP A 61 -48.59 -14.67 29.33
CA ASP A 61 -48.52 -16.13 29.35
C ASP A 61 -47.84 -16.70 28.11
N GLY A 62 -48.12 -16.15 26.93
CA GLY A 62 -47.41 -16.50 25.71
C GLY A 62 -45.93 -16.15 25.80
N ALA A 63 -45.58 -14.98 26.37
CA ALA A 63 -44.19 -14.63 26.60
C ALA A 63 -43.49 -15.63 27.54
N ARG A 64 -44.13 -16.02 28.64
CA ARG A 64 -43.63 -17.05 29.57
C ARG A 64 -43.36 -18.36 28.85
N ARG A 65 -44.34 -18.83 28.06
CA ARG A 65 -44.25 -20.06 27.27
C ARG A 65 -43.10 -20.01 26.28
N TYR A 66 -42.95 -18.91 25.55
CA TYR A 66 -41.90 -18.78 24.54
C TYR A 66 -40.51 -18.67 25.15
N PHE A 67 -40.32 -17.91 26.23
CA PHE A 67 -39.01 -17.85 26.90
C PHE A 67 -38.60 -19.21 27.48
N ARG A 68 -39.52 -19.90 28.18
CA ARG A 68 -39.27 -21.27 28.67
C ARG A 68 -38.97 -22.24 27.54
N GLY A 69 -39.77 -22.22 26.47
CA GLY A 69 -39.56 -23.08 25.30
C GLY A 69 -38.20 -22.87 24.65
N GLY A 70 -37.73 -21.62 24.57
CA GLY A 70 -36.39 -21.32 24.07
C GLY A 70 -35.27 -21.83 24.97
N LEU A 71 -35.47 -21.80 26.30
CA LEU A 71 -34.49 -22.28 27.27
C LEU A 71 -34.34 -23.81 27.25
N ILE A 72 -35.38 -24.57 26.89
CA ILE A 72 -35.27 -26.03 26.66
C ILE A 72 -34.22 -26.34 25.58
N HIS A 73 -34.10 -25.49 24.56
CA HIS A 73 -33.15 -25.68 23.47
C HIS A 73 -31.78 -25.01 23.72
N ASN A 74 -31.73 -24.00 24.61
CA ASN A 74 -30.51 -23.33 25.01
C ASN A 74 -30.67 -22.72 26.40
N GLU A 75 -30.37 -23.52 27.42
CA GLU A 75 -30.51 -23.15 28.83
C GLU A 75 -29.64 -21.96 29.23
N GLY A 76 -28.51 -21.75 28.53
CA GLY A 76 -27.58 -20.66 28.78
C GLY A 76 -27.90 -19.36 28.06
N ASN A 77 -29.01 -19.26 27.34
CA ASN A 77 -29.30 -18.07 26.56
C ASN A 77 -29.69 -16.89 27.47
N VAL A 78 -28.77 -15.95 27.61
CA VAL A 78 -28.91 -14.77 28.47
C VAL A 78 -30.16 -13.96 28.17
N ASP A 79 -30.50 -13.74 26.91
CA ASP A 79 -31.64 -12.89 26.54
C ASP A 79 -32.98 -13.56 26.88
N LEU A 80 -33.05 -14.89 26.76
CA LEU A 80 -34.21 -15.68 27.20
C LEU A 80 -34.31 -15.71 28.73
N LEU A 81 -33.20 -15.88 29.45
CA LEU A 81 -33.16 -15.81 30.92
C LEU A 81 -33.60 -14.42 31.42
N LYS A 82 -33.15 -13.34 30.78
CA LYS A 82 -33.59 -11.97 31.08
C LYS A 82 -35.10 -11.82 30.85
N GLY A 83 -35.60 -12.32 29.72
CA GLY A 83 -37.03 -12.35 29.40
C GLY A 83 -37.84 -13.06 30.49
N LEU A 84 -37.44 -14.29 30.87
CA LEU A 84 -38.12 -15.08 31.89
C LEU A 84 -38.02 -14.44 33.29
N SER A 85 -36.88 -13.87 33.66
CA SER A 85 -36.72 -13.17 34.95
C SER A 85 -37.67 -11.98 35.09
N TYR A 86 -37.94 -11.27 34.00
CA TYR A 86 -38.93 -10.19 33.99
C TYR A 86 -40.36 -10.72 34.15
N ILE A 87 -40.67 -11.88 33.56
CA ILE A 87 -41.97 -12.53 33.77
C ILE A 87 -42.13 -12.92 35.24
N TYR A 88 -41.13 -13.57 35.84
CA TYR A 88 -41.17 -13.94 37.27
C TYR A 88 -41.29 -12.72 38.19
N LEU A 89 -40.62 -11.62 37.84
CA LEU A 89 -40.79 -10.37 38.58
C LEU A 89 -42.25 -9.86 38.51
N LYS A 90 -42.88 -9.94 37.34
CA LYS A 90 -44.29 -9.55 37.15
C LYS A 90 -45.30 -10.52 37.76
N ASP A 91 -44.91 -11.78 37.95
CA ASP A 91 -45.68 -12.80 38.66
C ASP A 91 -45.49 -12.71 40.20
N GLU A 92 -44.85 -11.65 40.72
CA GLU A 92 -44.48 -11.47 42.14
C GLU A 92 -43.54 -12.56 42.70
N ARG A 93 -42.96 -13.37 41.80
CA ARG A 93 -41.97 -14.41 42.12
C ARG A 93 -40.56 -13.82 42.13
N VAL A 94 -40.31 -12.93 43.07
CA VAL A 94 -39.06 -12.13 43.14
C VAL A 94 -37.84 -13.02 43.37
N GLU A 95 -37.93 -14.03 44.23
CA GLU A 95 -36.82 -14.94 44.51
C GLU A 95 -36.36 -15.71 43.27
N ASP A 96 -37.31 -16.18 42.45
CA ASP A 96 -36.99 -16.85 41.19
C ASP A 96 -36.34 -15.89 40.18
N ALA A 97 -36.78 -14.63 40.14
CA ALA A 97 -36.18 -13.59 39.31
C ALA A 97 -34.73 -13.30 39.73
N ILE A 98 -34.47 -13.19 41.04
CA ILE A 98 -33.12 -13.02 41.61
C ILE A 98 -32.24 -14.23 41.29
N GLY A 99 -32.78 -15.45 41.40
CA GLY A 99 -32.08 -16.68 41.02
C GLY A 99 -31.57 -16.63 39.58
N LEU A 100 -32.45 -16.31 38.63
CA LEU A 100 -32.10 -16.16 37.21
C LEU A 100 -31.09 -15.02 36.97
N TRP A 101 -31.20 -13.90 37.68
CA TRP A 101 -30.21 -12.83 37.60
C TRP A 101 -28.84 -13.27 38.12
N GLY A 102 -28.81 -14.06 39.18
CA GLY A 102 -27.59 -14.69 39.69
C GLY A 102 -26.95 -15.60 38.65
N GLU A 103 -27.73 -16.44 37.97
CA GLU A 103 -27.23 -17.28 36.87
C GLU A 103 -26.67 -16.46 35.70
N ILE A 104 -27.37 -15.40 35.30
CA ILE A 104 -26.90 -14.48 34.25
C ILE A 104 -25.56 -13.86 34.66
N LEU A 105 -25.42 -13.39 35.91
CA LEU A 105 -24.21 -12.73 36.39
C LEU A 105 -23.05 -13.70 36.61
N LYS A 106 -23.30 -14.96 36.96
CA LYS A 106 -22.28 -16.03 37.01
C LYS A 106 -21.65 -16.23 35.63
N LYS A 107 -22.45 -16.24 34.56
CA LYS A 107 -21.96 -16.45 33.18
C LYS A 107 -21.49 -15.16 32.50
N HIS A 108 -22.12 -14.03 32.80
CA HIS A 108 -21.84 -12.73 32.20
C HIS A 108 -21.70 -11.64 33.28
N PRO A 109 -20.54 -11.59 33.97
CA PRO A 109 -20.32 -10.67 35.09
C PRO A 109 -20.42 -9.18 34.73
N LEU A 110 -20.40 -8.82 33.44
CA LEU A 110 -20.47 -7.44 32.95
C LEU A 110 -21.88 -7.00 32.52
N GLU A 111 -22.91 -7.80 32.80
CA GLU A 111 -24.30 -7.48 32.43
C GLU A 111 -24.88 -6.31 33.24
N ARG A 112 -24.65 -5.09 32.72
CA ARG A 112 -24.98 -3.82 33.39
C ARG A 112 -26.45 -3.67 33.74
N LYS A 113 -27.37 -4.12 32.87
CA LYS A 113 -28.82 -4.00 33.12
C LYS A 113 -29.26 -4.81 34.32
N ILE A 114 -28.77 -6.04 34.45
CA ILE A 114 -29.08 -6.93 35.57
C ILE A 114 -28.45 -6.42 36.87
N LYS A 115 -27.20 -5.93 36.84
CA LYS A 115 -26.60 -5.27 38.02
C LYS A 115 -27.43 -4.07 38.50
N LYS A 116 -27.86 -3.22 37.58
CA LYS A 116 -28.71 -2.05 37.89
C LYS A 116 -30.06 -2.46 38.44
N ALA A 117 -30.69 -3.50 37.89
CA ALA A 117 -31.94 -4.05 38.39
C ALA A 117 -31.80 -4.55 39.83
N LEU A 118 -30.78 -5.38 40.12
CA LEU A 118 -30.50 -5.86 41.47
C LEU A 118 -30.19 -4.71 42.45
N GLN A 119 -29.42 -3.71 42.01
CA GLN A 119 -29.14 -2.54 42.84
C GLN A 119 -30.42 -1.77 43.16
N LYS A 120 -31.29 -1.52 42.18
CA LYS A 120 -32.57 -0.85 42.40
C LYS A 120 -33.46 -1.64 43.36
N LEU A 121 -33.55 -2.96 43.19
CA LEU A 121 -34.33 -3.82 44.09
C LEU A 121 -33.76 -3.82 45.52
N ARG A 122 -32.44 -3.75 45.69
CA ARG A 122 -31.82 -3.64 47.03
C ARG A 122 -32.08 -2.30 47.70
N MET A 123 -32.25 -1.24 46.91
CA MET A 123 -32.50 0.12 47.40
C MET A 123 -34.00 0.43 47.54
N SER A 124 -34.89 -0.44 47.07
CA SER A 124 -36.33 -0.23 47.19
C SER A 124 -36.80 -0.60 48.60
N GLU A 125 -37.45 0.35 49.27
CA GLU A 125 -38.10 0.10 50.57
C GLU A 125 -39.36 -0.77 50.41
N ASN A 126 -40.01 -0.70 49.25
CA ASN A 126 -41.19 -1.50 48.90
C ASN A 126 -40.96 -2.31 47.62
N ILE A 127 -40.95 -3.64 47.75
CA ILE A 127 -40.75 -4.57 46.65
C ILE A 127 -41.91 -4.52 45.63
N ASN A 128 -43.15 -4.34 46.09
CA ASN A 128 -44.32 -4.30 45.22
C ASN A 128 -44.29 -3.06 44.33
N GLU A 129 -43.91 -1.91 44.90
CA GLU A 129 -43.71 -0.68 44.13
C GLU A 129 -42.62 -0.85 43.05
N PHE A 130 -41.50 -1.51 43.39
CA PHE A 130 -40.47 -1.84 42.41
C PHE A 130 -40.99 -2.73 41.28
N ILE A 131 -41.79 -3.76 41.60
CA ILE A 131 -42.39 -4.65 40.61
C ILE A 131 -43.32 -3.87 39.68
N GLU A 132 -44.21 -3.04 40.22
CA GLU A 132 -45.16 -2.25 39.45
C GLU A 132 -44.45 -1.31 38.48
N GLN A 133 -43.45 -0.58 38.95
CA GLN A 133 -42.70 0.40 38.15
C GLN A 133 -41.75 -0.24 37.13
N SER A 134 -41.35 -1.49 37.34
CA SER A 134 -40.38 -2.20 36.49
C SER A 134 -40.91 -2.44 35.08
N LYS A 135 -40.18 -1.95 34.07
CA LYS A 135 -40.48 -2.17 32.64
C LYS A 135 -39.48 -3.15 32.03
N ALA A 136 -39.90 -3.90 31.01
CA ALA A 136 -39.03 -4.88 30.37
C ALA A 136 -37.73 -4.27 29.81
N GLU A 137 -37.79 -3.01 29.37
CA GLU A 137 -36.65 -2.23 28.87
C GLU A 137 -35.56 -1.99 29.93
N ASP A 138 -35.90 -2.05 31.21
CA ASP A 138 -34.94 -1.91 32.31
C ASP A 138 -33.98 -3.11 32.36
N PHE A 139 -34.44 -4.30 31.93
CA PHE A 139 -33.73 -5.57 32.07
C PHE A 139 -33.06 -6.02 30.77
N PHE A 140 -33.66 -5.76 29.60
CA PHE A 140 -33.12 -6.21 28.30
C PHE A 140 -33.46 -5.27 27.14
N SER A 141 -32.87 -5.49 25.96
CA SER A 141 -33.13 -4.67 24.77
C SER A 141 -33.95 -5.43 23.74
N MET A 142 -35.19 -4.99 23.54
CA MET A 142 -36.08 -5.47 22.47
C MET A 142 -35.78 -4.81 21.11
N ARG A 143 -34.54 -4.34 20.88
CA ARG A 143 -34.20 -3.65 19.64
C ARG A 143 -34.22 -4.64 18.46
N PRO A 144 -34.79 -4.25 17.31
CA PRO A 144 -34.76 -5.11 16.14
C PRO A 144 -33.30 -5.35 15.71
N PRO A 145 -32.97 -6.54 15.17
CA PRO A 145 -31.60 -6.84 14.80
C PRO A 145 -31.19 -5.93 13.64
N PHE A 146 -30.14 -5.13 13.84
CA PHE A 146 -29.65 -4.16 12.86
C PHE A 146 -29.04 -4.92 11.68
N PHE A 147 -29.74 -4.91 10.55
CA PHE A 147 -29.20 -5.38 9.27
C PHE A 147 -29.43 -4.26 8.27
N THR A 148 -28.58 -3.23 8.30
CA THR A 148 -28.49 -2.30 7.18
C THR A 148 -27.96 -3.07 5.98
N ARG A 149 -28.76 -3.15 4.92
CA ARG A 149 -28.27 -3.56 3.59
C ARG A 149 -27.64 -2.34 2.91
N LEU A 150 -26.68 -1.67 3.55
CA LEU A 150 -25.77 -0.84 2.77
C LEU A 150 -25.05 -1.82 1.86
N LYS A 151 -25.34 -1.73 0.56
CA LYS A 151 -24.76 -2.67 -0.39
C LYS A 151 -23.24 -2.49 -0.30
N PRO A 152 -22.46 -3.58 -0.15
CA PRO A 152 -21.04 -3.49 0.22
C PRO A 152 -20.23 -2.62 -0.75
N TYR A 153 -20.68 -2.51 -2.01
CA TYR A 153 -20.07 -1.61 -2.99
C TYR A 153 -20.16 -0.12 -2.62
N ILE A 154 -21.24 0.35 -1.98
CA ILE A 154 -21.39 1.77 -1.60
C ILE A 154 -20.36 2.13 -0.54
N VAL A 155 -20.18 1.23 0.44
CA VAL A 155 -19.16 1.39 1.49
C VAL A 155 -17.77 1.37 0.85
N GLY A 156 -17.51 0.41 -0.05
CA GLY A 156 -16.25 0.33 -0.78
C GLY A 156 -15.91 1.61 -1.56
N VAL A 157 -16.88 2.15 -2.30
CA VAL A 157 -16.71 3.42 -3.05
C VAL A 157 -16.46 4.59 -2.12
N SER A 158 -17.20 4.70 -1.01
CA SER A 158 -17.01 5.80 -0.05
C SER A 158 -15.63 5.79 0.60
N VAL A 159 -15.10 4.60 0.93
CA VAL A 159 -13.75 4.45 1.48
C VAL A 159 -12.70 4.81 0.43
N LEU A 160 -12.88 4.39 -0.81
CA LEU A 160 -11.97 4.74 -1.90
C LEU A 160 -11.89 6.26 -2.10
N ILE A 161 -13.05 6.93 -2.17
CA ILE A 161 -13.13 8.39 -2.30
C ILE A 161 -12.42 9.07 -1.14
N PHE A 162 -12.63 8.59 0.09
CA PHE A 162 -11.98 9.15 1.27
C PHE A 162 -10.46 9.01 1.24
N VAL A 163 -9.93 7.86 0.81
CA VAL A 163 -8.47 7.63 0.65
C VAL A 163 -7.89 8.56 -0.42
N VAL A 164 -8.59 8.75 -1.55
CA VAL A 164 -8.16 9.67 -2.61
C VAL A 164 -8.13 11.11 -2.11
N ILE A 165 -9.16 11.54 -1.38
CA ILE A 165 -9.21 12.89 -0.78
C ILE A 165 -8.07 13.08 0.21
N LEU A 166 -7.82 12.10 1.09
CA LEU A 166 -6.70 12.14 2.03
C LEU A 166 -5.35 12.25 1.32
N GLY A 167 -5.15 11.47 0.24
CA GLY A 167 -3.94 11.55 -0.57
C GLY A 167 -3.75 12.92 -1.23
N LEU A 168 -4.84 13.51 -1.76
CA LEU A 168 -4.82 14.86 -2.32
C LEU A 168 -4.51 15.93 -1.28
N VAL A 169 -5.15 15.87 -0.11
CA VAL A 169 -4.90 16.79 1.00
C VAL A 169 -3.44 16.68 1.45
N PHE A 170 -2.91 15.47 1.58
CA PHE A 170 -1.51 15.25 1.90
C PHE A 170 -0.58 15.87 0.86
N TYR A 171 -0.80 15.61 -0.44
CA TYR A 171 0.02 16.10 -1.55
C TYR A 171 0.09 17.63 -1.63
N VAL A 172 -1.04 18.32 -1.42
CA VAL A 172 -1.10 19.80 -1.48
C VAL A 172 -0.61 20.45 -0.18
N SER A 173 -0.61 19.72 0.94
CA SER A 173 -0.16 20.25 2.22
C SER A 173 1.37 20.44 2.28
N PRO A 174 1.87 21.40 3.07
CA PRO A 174 3.31 21.55 3.34
C PRO A 174 3.91 20.33 4.07
N LEU A 175 3.08 19.39 4.55
CA LEU A 175 3.55 18.13 5.12
C LEU A 175 4.24 17.26 4.06
N TYR A 176 3.75 17.27 2.81
CA TYR A 176 4.37 16.52 1.71
C TYR A 176 5.83 16.93 1.51
N GLU A 177 6.09 18.23 1.37
CA GLU A 177 7.44 18.77 1.21
C GLU A 177 8.31 18.44 2.44
N ARG A 178 7.78 18.57 3.67
CA ARG A 178 8.53 18.20 4.89
C ARG A 178 8.90 16.71 4.91
N THR A 179 7.97 15.83 4.53
CA THR A 179 8.25 14.39 4.45
C THR A 179 9.22 14.04 3.33
N LEU A 180 9.10 14.67 2.17
CA LEU A 180 10.00 14.46 1.03
C LEU A 180 11.43 14.86 1.41
N ASN A 181 11.61 16.04 2.02
CA ASN A 181 12.91 16.52 2.49
C ASN A 181 13.52 15.62 3.58
N LYS A 182 12.69 15.03 4.45
CA LYS A 182 13.17 14.16 5.54
C LYS A 182 13.56 12.76 5.07
N ILE A 183 12.78 12.17 4.15
CA ILE A 183 12.93 10.77 3.75
C ILE A 183 13.78 10.64 2.49
N PHE A 184 13.66 11.57 1.54
CA PHE A 184 14.35 11.56 0.25
C PHE A 184 15.05 12.92 0.00
N PRO A 185 16.07 13.28 0.80
CA PRO A 185 16.71 14.59 0.73
C PRO A 185 17.29 14.93 -0.65
N GLU A 186 17.88 13.95 -1.34
CA GLU A 186 18.44 14.16 -2.68
C GLU A 186 17.38 14.42 -3.75
N ALA A 187 16.25 13.69 -3.72
CA ALA A 187 15.14 13.94 -4.62
C ALA A 187 14.51 15.33 -4.39
N ALA A 188 14.47 15.78 -3.15
CA ALA A 188 13.98 17.12 -2.81
C ALA A 188 14.91 18.23 -3.30
N ARG A 189 16.23 18.07 -3.13
CA ARG A 189 17.24 18.97 -3.68
C ARG A 189 17.19 19.03 -5.21
N LEU A 190 17.05 17.87 -5.87
CA LEU A 190 16.90 17.79 -7.32
C LEU A 190 15.64 18.55 -7.79
N LYS A 191 14.53 18.44 -7.06
CA LYS A 191 13.28 19.16 -7.38
C LYS A 191 13.50 20.67 -7.42
N GLN A 192 14.24 21.23 -6.46
CA GLN A 192 14.52 22.67 -6.32
C GLN A 192 15.40 23.26 -7.44
N VAL A 193 16.12 22.43 -8.21
CA VAL A 193 16.90 22.94 -9.35
C VAL A 193 15.96 23.27 -10.51
N GLU A 194 15.85 24.56 -10.82
CA GLU A 194 14.99 25.09 -11.88
C GLU A 194 15.78 26.00 -12.85
N LEU A 195 15.28 26.06 -14.08
CA LEU A 195 15.74 27.02 -15.09
C LEU A 195 14.94 28.33 -14.97
N PRO A 196 15.52 29.48 -15.34
CA PRO A 196 14.81 30.75 -15.34
C PRO A 196 13.52 30.69 -16.19
N PRO A 197 12.36 31.09 -15.63
CA PRO A 197 11.13 31.20 -16.40
C PRO A 197 11.24 32.40 -17.36
N ASN A 198 10.69 32.25 -18.57
CA ASN A 198 10.51 33.32 -19.56
C ASN A 198 11.79 34.10 -19.95
N GLN A 199 12.94 33.42 -19.98
CA GLN A 199 14.19 33.95 -20.50
C GLN A 199 14.68 33.11 -21.68
N LYS A 200 15.41 33.76 -22.59
CA LYS A 200 16.19 33.05 -23.62
C LYS A 200 17.20 32.13 -22.93
N LEU A 201 17.34 30.91 -23.45
CA LEU A 201 18.23 29.89 -22.90
C LEU A 201 19.39 29.55 -23.84
N ALA A 202 19.18 29.71 -25.14
CA ALA A 202 20.18 29.57 -26.18
C ALA A 202 20.74 30.93 -26.62
N SER A 203 22.02 30.93 -27.01
CA SER A 203 22.67 32.04 -27.70
C SER A 203 22.58 31.82 -29.21
N GLU A 204 22.23 32.88 -29.95
CA GLU A 204 22.18 32.90 -31.42
C GLU A 204 23.59 33.10 -32.02
N ASP A 205 24.48 33.79 -31.31
CA ASP A 205 25.84 34.12 -31.75
C ASP A 205 26.90 33.14 -31.21
N ALA A 206 26.50 31.90 -30.89
CA ALA A 206 27.41 30.92 -30.31
C ALA A 206 28.40 30.39 -31.35
N GLU A 207 29.60 30.96 -31.36
CA GLU A 207 30.70 30.46 -32.19
C GLU A 207 31.39 29.23 -31.57
N LYS A 208 31.82 28.29 -32.41
CA LYS A 208 32.63 27.11 -32.05
C LYS A 208 31.97 26.16 -31.03
N VAL A 209 30.66 25.95 -31.14
CA VAL A 209 29.92 24.93 -30.38
C VAL A 209 29.72 23.66 -31.20
N LEU A 210 29.57 22.52 -30.52
CA LEU A 210 29.38 21.21 -31.17
C LEU A 210 27.90 20.84 -31.35
N TYR A 211 27.02 21.43 -30.55
CA TYR A 211 25.58 21.11 -30.55
C TYR A 211 24.74 22.39 -30.54
N TYR A 212 23.62 22.34 -31.25
CA TYR A 212 22.64 23.41 -31.30
C TYR A 212 21.32 22.92 -30.71
N PHE A 213 20.77 23.72 -29.81
CA PHE A 213 19.46 23.51 -29.21
C PHE A 213 18.66 24.81 -29.29
N ASP A 214 17.35 24.68 -29.49
CA ASP A 214 16.42 25.78 -29.24
C ASP A 214 16.03 25.86 -27.75
N ASP A 215 15.37 26.95 -27.35
CA ASP A 215 14.95 27.15 -25.96
C ASP A 215 14.00 26.06 -25.44
N LYS A 216 13.14 25.52 -26.31
CA LYS A 216 12.18 24.46 -25.96
C LYS A 216 12.91 23.14 -25.75
N GLU A 217 13.88 22.82 -26.59
CA GLU A 217 14.73 21.65 -26.48
C GLU A 217 15.62 21.70 -25.24
N LEU A 218 16.16 22.86 -24.87
CA LEU A 218 16.89 23.03 -23.61
C LEU A 218 15.99 22.78 -22.39
N ARG A 219 14.76 23.32 -22.38
CA ARG A 219 13.77 23.05 -21.31
C ARG A 219 13.41 21.57 -21.23
N ASN A 220 13.13 20.95 -22.37
CA ASN A 220 12.82 19.52 -22.45
C ASN A 220 14.01 18.66 -22.00
N SER A 221 15.22 19.04 -22.38
CA SER A 221 16.45 18.36 -21.98
C SER A 221 16.67 18.46 -20.48
N PHE A 222 16.40 19.62 -19.86
CA PHE A 222 16.51 19.80 -18.42
C PHE A 222 15.55 18.88 -17.65
N VAL A 223 14.27 18.83 -18.07
CA VAL A 223 13.28 17.89 -17.49
C VAL A 223 13.71 16.44 -17.72
N LYS A 224 14.21 16.12 -18.91
CA LYS A 224 14.68 14.78 -19.28
C LYS A 224 15.86 14.34 -18.40
N VAL A 225 16.86 15.20 -18.18
CA VAL A 225 17.99 14.89 -17.30
C VAL A 225 17.52 14.63 -15.87
N LYS A 226 16.66 15.48 -15.29
CA LYS A 226 16.10 15.23 -13.94
C LYS A 226 15.39 13.88 -13.86
N LYS A 227 14.63 13.51 -14.90
CA LYS A 227 13.95 12.22 -15.00
C LYS A 227 14.93 11.05 -15.14
N LEU A 228 16.03 11.21 -15.88
CA LEU A 228 17.06 10.19 -16.04
C LEU A 228 17.80 9.95 -14.72
N ILE A 229 18.19 11.02 -14.02
CA ILE A 229 18.80 10.94 -12.68
C ILE A 229 17.87 10.23 -11.70
N TYR A 230 16.60 10.64 -11.63
CA TYR A 230 15.61 10.01 -10.75
C TYR A 230 15.41 8.50 -11.04
N LYS A 231 15.58 8.08 -12.29
CA LYS A 231 15.47 6.67 -12.71
C LYS A 231 16.79 5.90 -12.68
N ASN A 232 17.86 6.51 -12.17
CA ASN A 232 19.22 5.97 -12.19
C ASN A 232 19.69 5.55 -13.60
N LYS A 233 19.37 6.36 -14.62
CA LYS A 233 19.78 6.18 -16.02
C LYS A 233 21.03 7.02 -16.30
N THR A 234 22.14 6.59 -15.71
CA THR A 234 23.39 7.35 -15.60
C THR A 234 24.03 7.64 -16.95
N ASN A 235 24.24 6.63 -17.80
CA ASN A 235 24.92 6.84 -19.08
C ASN A 235 24.14 7.77 -20.00
N GLN A 236 22.82 7.58 -20.08
CA GLN A 236 21.96 8.47 -20.85
C GLN A 236 21.96 9.91 -20.31
N ALA A 237 22.02 10.08 -18.98
CA ALA A 237 22.11 11.41 -18.35
C ALA A 237 23.44 12.10 -18.68
N ILE A 238 24.56 11.40 -18.54
CA ILE A 238 25.91 11.90 -18.83
C ILE A 238 25.99 12.34 -20.30
N ILE A 239 25.51 11.51 -21.24
CA ILE A 239 25.53 11.83 -22.67
C ILE A 239 24.77 13.13 -22.96
N LEU A 240 23.53 13.24 -22.47
CA LEU A 240 22.72 14.43 -22.71
C LEU A 240 23.34 15.67 -22.07
N LEU A 241 23.86 15.54 -20.85
CA LEU A 241 24.54 16.63 -20.17
C LEU A 241 25.79 17.10 -20.93
N ASN A 242 26.63 16.18 -21.41
CA ASN A 242 27.81 16.52 -22.20
C ASN A 242 27.39 17.31 -23.44
N LYS A 243 26.37 16.86 -24.17
CA LYS A 243 25.85 17.59 -25.34
C LYS A 243 25.44 19.02 -24.99
N ILE A 244 24.78 19.23 -23.85
CA ILE A 244 24.40 20.56 -23.38
C ILE A 244 25.63 21.40 -22.99
N MET A 245 26.63 20.82 -22.33
CA MET A 245 27.84 21.54 -21.94
C MET A 245 28.61 22.11 -23.15
N TYR A 246 28.64 21.36 -24.26
CA TYR A 246 29.29 21.76 -25.51
C TYR A 246 28.33 22.38 -26.54
N SER A 247 27.16 22.86 -26.09
CA SER A 247 26.15 23.49 -26.96
C SER A 247 26.16 25.02 -26.96
N ASN A 248 25.28 25.61 -27.78
CA ASN A 248 24.90 27.03 -27.78
C ASN A 248 24.11 27.50 -26.54
N ALA A 249 23.92 26.68 -25.51
CA ALA A 249 23.28 27.11 -24.27
C ALA A 249 24.04 28.25 -23.58
N LEU A 250 23.32 29.22 -23.01
CA LEU A 250 23.91 30.33 -22.27
C LEU A 250 24.71 29.85 -21.04
N PRO A 251 25.75 30.59 -20.61
CA PRO A 251 26.58 30.19 -19.46
C PRO A 251 25.77 29.90 -18.18
N LEU A 252 24.76 30.73 -17.87
CA LEU A 252 23.90 30.53 -16.70
C LEU A 252 23.09 29.22 -16.78
N VAL A 253 22.65 28.84 -17.99
CA VAL A 253 21.93 27.59 -18.23
C VAL A 253 22.88 26.41 -18.03
N LYS A 254 24.09 26.49 -18.56
CA LYS A 254 25.14 25.45 -18.37
C LYS A 254 25.47 25.25 -16.89
N GLU A 255 25.55 26.32 -16.09
CA GLU A 255 25.75 26.20 -14.64
C GLU A 255 24.59 25.45 -13.94
N LYS A 256 23.34 25.62 -14.39
CA LYS A 256 22.22 24.83 -13.87
C LYS A 256 22.31 23.35 -14.24
N PHE A 257 22.74 23.01 -15.46
CA PHE A 257 23.01 21.62 -15.84
C PHE A 257 24.23 21.03 -15.11
N LYS A 258 25.24 21.85 -14.82
CA LYS A 258 26.40 21.46 -14.00
C LYS A 258 26.02 21.10 -12.57
N VAL A 259 25.01 21.76 -12.01
CA VAL A 259 24.42 21.35 -10.72
C VAL A 259 23.80 19.96 -10.83
N LEU A 260 23.12 19.63 -11.95
CA LEU A 260 22.52 18.31 -12.16
C LEU A 260 23.56 17.17 -12.21
N TYR A 261 24.78 17.41 -12.73
CA TYR A 261 25.86 16.42 -12.69
C TYR A 261 26.17 15.91 -11.27
N ARG A 262 26.03 16.76 -10.25
CA ARG A 262 26.36 16.42 -8.86
C ARG A 262 25.40 15.40 -8.25
N PHE A 263 24.25 15.20 -8.87
CA PHE A 263 23.25 14.21 -8.45
C PHE A 263 23.40 12.86 -9.18
N ILE A 264 24.38 12.72 -10.07
CA ILE A 264 24.64 11.45 -10.75
C ILE A 264 25.45 10.56 -9.81
N GLU A 265 24.87 9.41 -9.46
CA GLU A 265 25.54 8.40 -8.67
C GLU A 265 26.44 7.51 -9.56
N PRO A 266 27.57 7.02 -9.02
CA PRO A 266 28.40 6.02 -9.70
C PRO A 266 27.57 4.79 -10.08
N LEU A 267 27.74 4.33 -11.31
CA LEU A 267 26.97 3.21 -11.85
C LEU A 267 27.47 1.86 -11.33
N ASP A 268 26.55 0.97 -10.92
CA ASP A 268 26.85 -0.45 -10.66
C ASP A 268 26.96 -1.20 -12.01
N PRO A 269 28.02 -1.99 -12.27
CA PRO A 269 28.18 -2.79 -13.49
C PRO A 269 26.95 -3.62 -13.87
N LEU A 270 26.20 -4.13 -12.90
CA LEU A 270 25.01 -4.97 -13.12
C LEU A 270 23.77 -4.15 -13.55
N SER A 271 23.86 -2.82 -13.52
CA SER A 271 22.75 -1.90 -13.73
C SER A 271 22.89 -1.00 -14.96
N ILE A 272 23.82 -1.31 -15.87
CA ILE A 272 24.13 -0.47 -17.02
C ILE A 272 22.89 -0.17 -17.88
N ASP A 273 22.54 1.11 -17.98
CA ASP A 273 21.30 1.53 -18.63
C ASP A 273 21.42 1.69 -20.14
N TYR A 274 22.63 1.94 -20.61
CA TYR A 274 22.99 2.06 -22.01
C TYR A 274 24.47 1.75 -22.18
N ASN A 275 24.83 0.73 -22.95
CA ASN A 275 26.22 0.34 -23.19
C ASN A 275 26.61 0.75 -24.63
N PRO A 276 27.25 1.93 -24.83
CA PRO A 276 27.62 2.36 -26.17
C PRO A 276 28.68 1.45 -26.78
N GLY A 277 28.54 1.15 -28.07
CA GLY A 277 29.58 0.46 -28.82
C GLY A 277 30.78 1.35 -29.13
N PHE A 278 31.93 0.74 -29.44
CA PHE A 278 33.16 1.47 -29.81
C PHE A 278 32.92 2.51 -30.92
N HIS A 279 32.23 2.12 -31.99
CA HIS A 279 31.94 2.98 -33.14
C HIS A 279 31.01 4.16 -32.82
N GLU A 280 30.12 4.00 -31.83
CA GLU A 280 29.26 5.09 -31.41
C GLU A 280 30.06 6.16 -30.68
N ILE A 281 30.99 5.74 -29.82
CA ILE A 281 31.89 6.66 -29.11
C ILE A 281 32.82 7.37 -30.09
N THR A 282 33.43 6.66 -31.03
CA THR A 282 34.37 7.30 -31.98
C THR A 282 33.70 8.28 -32.93
N LYS A 283 32.40 8.07 -33.24
CA LYS A 283 31.61 9.02 -34.04
C LYS A 283 31.33 10.34 -33.31
N ASP A 284 31.14 10.29 -32.01
CA ASP A 284 30.87 11.49 -31.19
C ASP A 284 31.62 11.46 -29.83
N PRO A 285 32.96 11.55 -29.82
CA PRO A 285 33.77 11.28 -28.64
C PRO A 285 33.48 12.23 -27.46
N VAL A 286 33.05 13.45 -27.77
CA VAL A 286 32.79 14.48 -26.76
C VAL A 286 31.48 14.22 -26.02
N ALA A 287 30.43 13.73 -26.69
CA ALA A 287 29.18 13.38 -26.04
C ALA A 287 29.33 12.22 -25.05
N PHE A 288 30.24 11.29 -25.31
CA PHE A 288 30.38 10.08 -24.48
C PHE A 288 31.37 10.22 -23.33
N LYS A 289 32.10 11.33 -23.21
CA LYS A 289 33.14 11.50 -22.16
C LYS A 289 32.58 11.25 -20.75
N GLY A 290 33.19 10.33 -20.01
CA GLY A 290 32.75 9.95 -18.66
C GLY A 290 31.63 8.91 -18.61
N VAL A 291 31.17 8.39 -19.75
CA VAL A 291 30.18 7.30 -19.82
C VAL A 291 30.82 5.98 -19.40
N TYR A 292 30.05 5.14 -18.71
CA TYR A 292 30.47 3.79 -18.35
C TYR A 292 30.30 2.85 -19.54
N VAL A 293 31.27 1.96 -19.74
CA VAL A 293 31.26 0.93 -20.78
C VAL A 293 31.46 -0.43 -20.15
N LEU A 294 30.85 -1.44 -20.76
CA LEU A 294 31.04 -2.85 -20.41
C LEU A 294 31.40 -3.60 -21.70
N TRP A 295 32.69 -3.80 -21.95
CA TRP A 295 33.17 -4.35 -23.22
C TRP A 295 33.99 -5.61 -23.00
N ASP A 296 33.77 -6.61 -23.84
CA ASP A 296 34.62 -7.79 -23.91
C ASP A 296 35.69 -7.68 -24.99
N GLY A 297 36.80 -8.38 -24.77
CA GLY A 297 37.93 -8.35 -25.68
C GLY A 297 39.08 -9.23 -25.24
N ARG A 298 40.16 -9.21 -26.01
CA ARG A 298 41.42 -9.89 -25.67
C ARG A 298 42.47 -8.88 -25.21
N ILE A 299 43.22 -9.24 -24.18
CA ILE A 299 44.33 -8.44 -23.67
C ILE A 299 45.51 -8.47 -24.66
N ALA A 300 46.04 -7.29 -25.00
CA ALA A 300 47.29 -7.08 -25.70
C ALA A 300 48.15 -6.05 -24.93
N ASN A 301 49.47 -6.05 -25.17
CA ASN A 301 50.40 -5.07 -24.60
C ASN A 301 50.29 -4.89 -23.07
N LEU A 302 50.07 -5.97 -22.31
CA LEU A 302 49.94 -5.91 -20.86
C LEU A 302 51.25 -5.46 -20.19
N VAL A 303 51.15 -4.39 -19.40
CA VAL A 303 52.22 -3.81 -18.60
C VAL A 303 51.78 -3.73 -17.13
N LYS A 304 52.61 -4.26 -16.24
CA LYS A 304 52.43 -4.08 -14.79
C LYS A 304 53.00 -2.72 -14.38
N ILE A 305 52.20 -1.91 -13.70
CA ILE A 305 52.61 -0.61 -13.16
C ILE A 305 52.59 -0.65 -11.63
N LYS A 306 53.21 0.34 -10.98
CA LYS A 306 53.40 0.37 -9.50
C LYS A 306 52.11 0.10 -8.70
N ASN A 307 50.96 0.61 -9.17
CA ASN A 307 49.66 0.53 -8.48
C ASN A 307 48.55 -0.05 -9.36
N GLY A 308 48.87 -0.95 -10.29
CA GLY A 308 47.88 -1.40 -11.26
C GLY A 308 48.42 -2.18 -12.45
N VAL A 309 47.60 -2.26 -13.49
CA VAL A 309 47.98 -2.79 -14.80
C VAL A 309 47.44 -1.87 -15.89
N GLU A 310 48.20 -1.77 -16.97
CA GLU A 310 47.78 -1.10 -18.20
C GLU A 310 47.86 -2.11 -19.34
N PHE A 311 46.87 -2.12 -20.23
CA PHE A 311 46.86 -3.00 -21.40
C PHE A 311 45.96 -2.42 -22.49
N ASP A 312 46.10 -2.97 -23.70
CA ASP A 312 45.21 -2.69 -24.81
C ASP A 312 44.17 -3.81 -24.90
N LEU A 313 42.90 -3.44 -24.75
CA LEU A 313 41.77 -4.32 -24.99
C LEU A 313 41.43 -4.28 -26.49
N LEU A 314 41.61 -5.42 -27.15
CA LEU A 314 41.11 -5.63 -28.50
C LEU A 314 39.60 -5.89 -28.41
N VAL A 315 38.79 -4.85 -28.63
CA VAL A 315 37.34 -4.89 -28.44
C VAL A 315 36.72 -5.72 -29.56
N ASN A 316 35.98 -6.77 -29.24
CA ASN A 316 35.34 -7.63 -30.24
C ASN A 316 34.01 -7.03 -30.74
N TYR A 317 33.59 -7.42 -31.94
CA TYR A 317 32.21 -7.25 -32.40
C TYR A 317 31.30 -8.37 -31.86
N ILE A 318 29.99 -8.24 -32.15
CA ILE A 318 28.95 -9.26 -31.92
C ILE A 318 29.35 -10.64 -32.50
N ASN A 319 30.22 -10.68 -33.52
CA ASN A 319 30.87 -11.89 -34.02
C ASN A 319 32.36 -11.86 -33.65
N GLU A 320 32.83 -12.93 -32.98
CA GLU A 320 34.17 -13.05 -32.36
C GLU A 320 35.37 -12.91 -33.33
N ASP A 321 35.11 -12.84 -34.64
CA ASP A 321 36.12 -12.81 -35.70
C ASP A 321 36.51 -11.41 -36.17
N THR A 322 35.86 -10.34 -35.69
CA THR A 322 36.16 -8.95 -36.11
C THR A 322 36.43 -8.03 -34.92
N ILE A 323 37.56 -7.33 -34.97
CA ILE A 323 37.97 -6.35 -33.95
C ILE A 323 37.30 -5.02 -34.27
N ALA A 324 36.53 -4.49 -33.32
CA ALA A 324 35.87 -3.18 -33.44
C ALA A 324 36.83 -2.02 -33.25
N GLY A 325 37.87 -2.19 -32.44
CA GLY A 325 38.90 -1.19 -32.20
C GLY A 325 39.80 -1.53 -31.01
N ILE A 326 40.69 -0.60 -30.66
CA ILE A 326 41.64 -0.76 -29.56
C ILE A 326 41.30 0.22 -28.46
N ALA A 327 41.07 -0.30 -27.25
CA ALA A 327 40.86 0.50 -26.05
C ALA A 327 42.01 0.29 -25.06
N HIS A 328 42.78 1.35 -24.79
CA HIS A 328 43.74 1.38 -23.70
C HIS A 328 43.02 1.39 -22.36
N VAL A 329 43.24 0.37 -21.55
CA VAL A 329 42.62 0.22 -20.23
C VAL A 329 43.68 0.40 -19.16
N LYS A 330 43.41 1.31 -18.22
CA LYS A 330 44.19 1.49 -17.00
C LYS A 330 43.38 1.01 -15.81
N LEU A 331 43.85 -0.04 -15.13
CA LEU A 331 43.22 -0.59 -13.91
C LEU A 331 44.08 -0.30 -12.70
N HIS A 332 43.44 0.15 -11.61
CA HIS A 332 44.09 0.33 -10.31
C HIS A 332 43.81 -0.88 -9.40
N GLY A 333 44.86 -1.42 -8.77
CA GLY A 333 44.75 -2.58 -7.87
C GLY A 333 45.66 -3.75 -8.25
N LYS A 334 45.46 -4.89 -7.59
CA LYS A 334 46.20 -6.13 -7.86
C LYS A 334 45.36 -7.06 -8.71
N TYR A 335 45.80 -7.32 -9.94
CA TYR A 335 45.15 -8.21 -10.88
C TYR A 335 46.14 -9.25 -11.40
N TYR A 336 45.66 -10.49 -11.58
CA TYR A 336 46.40 -11.57 -12.20
C TYR A 336 45.82 -11.76 -13.61
N LEU A 337 46.39 -11.03 -14.57
CA LEU A 337 45.99 -11.04 -15.97
C LEU A 337 47.16 -11.50 -16.84
N GLU A 338 46.84 -12.08 -18.00
CA GLU A 338 47.81 -12.56 -18.97
C GLU A 338 47.51 -12.00 -20.37
N ASN A 339 48.54 -11.81 -21.19
CA ASN A 339 48.35 -11.45 -22.60
C ASN A 339 47.54 -12.53 -23.32
N ARG A 340 46.69 -12.11 -24.27
CA ARG A 340 45.74 -12.94 -25.04
C ARG A 340 44.55 -13.48 -24.24
N GLN A 341 44.49 -13.26 -22.92
CA GLN A 341 43.34 -13.63 -22.11
C GLN A 341 42.09 -12.89 -22.59
N LYS A 342 40.97 -13.62 -22.70
CA LYS A 342 39.65 -13.02 -22.97
C LYS A 342 39.06 -12.50 -21.66
N ILE A 343 38.64 -11.26 -21.65
CA ILE A 343 38.11 -10.58 -20.47
C ILE A 343 36.93 -9.69 -20.85
N GLU A 344 36.11 -9.37 -19.85
CA GLU A 344 35.13 -8.30 -19.86
C GLU A 344 35.63 -7.18 -18.95
N VAL A 345 35.62 -5.95 -19.45
CA VAL A 345 36.07 -4.74 -18.74
C VAL A 345 34.87 -3.83 -18.51
N PHE A 346 34.65 -3.49 -17.25
CA PHE A 346 33.78 -2.39 -16.86
C PHE A 346 34.63 -1.18 -16.49
N GLY A 347 34.40 -0.04 -17.13
CA GLY A 347 35.19 1.16 -16.90
C GLY A 347 34.53 2.42 -17.43
N ILE A 348 35.23 3.54 -17.27
CA ILE A 348 34.77 4.87 -17.68
C ILE A 348 35.58 5.32 -18.90
N TYR A 349 34.90 5.64 -19.99
CA TYR A 349 35.55 6.23 -21.16
C TYR A 349 36.08 7.64 -20.84
N ARG A 350 37.36 7.87 -21.13
CA ARG A 350 38.08 9.12 -20.82
C ARG A 350 38.29 10.00 -22.04
N ASP A 351 38.88 9.43 -23.08
CA ASP A 351 39.24 10.18 -24.28
C ASP A 351 39.47 9.27 -25.49
N TYR A 352 39.54 9.87 -26.67
CA TYR A 352 39.78 9.18 -27.93
C TYR A 352 40.84 9.92 -28.74
N ASP A 353 41.96 9.26 -28.98
CA ASP A 353 42.97 9.76 -29.90
C ASP A 353 42.60 9.39 -31.34
N LYS A 354 42.30 10.41 -32.14
CA LYS A 354 41.93 10.26 -33.54
C LYS A 354 43.12 9.88 -34.43
N GLN A 355 44.36 10.21 -34.04
CA GLN A 355 45.54 9.91 -34.84
C GLN A 355 45.90 8.44 -34.73
N ASP A 356 45.88 7.91 -33.51
CA ASP A 356 46.24 6.52 -33.22
C ASP A 356 45.02 5.58 -33.25
N GLY A 357 43.80 6.12 -33.40
CA GLY A 357 42.56 5.35 -33.37
C GLY A 357 42.30 4.65 -32.03
N LYS A 358 42.92 5.17 -30.95
CA LYS A 358 43.00 4.52 -29.64
C LYS A 358 42.09 5.22 -28.63
N LEU A 359 41.25 4.42 -27.97
CA LEU A 359 40.30 4.89 -26.96
C LEU A 359 40.87 4.65 -25.55
N PHE A 360 40.67 5.55 -24.61
CA PHE A 360 41.16 5.42 -23.24
C PHE A 360 40.03 5.12 -22.26
N ILE A 361 40.20 4.08 -21.45
CA ILE A 361 39.26 3.63 -20.41
C ILE A 361 39.99 3.62 -19.07
N ASP A 362 39.41 4.31 -18.09
CA ASP A 362 39.72 4.08 -16.69
C ASP A 362 38.92 2.86 -16.23
N GLY A 363 39.60 1.72 -16.13
CA GLY A 363 38.98 0.47 -15.71
C GLY A 363 38.62 0.50 -14.23
N ILE A 364 37.45 -0.05 -13.91
CA ILE A 364 36.97 -0.19 -12.53
C ILE A 364 36.97 -1.67 -12.14
N LEU A 365 36.44 -2.53 -13.00
CA LEU A 365 36.36 -3.97 -12.79
C LEU A 365 36.73 -4.72 -14.06
N VAL A 366 37.31 -5.90 -13.87
CA VAL A 366 37.63 -6.83 -14.94
C VAL A 366 37.22 -8.24 -14.54
N LYS A 367 36.67 -8.99 -15.48
CA LYS A 367 36.24 -10.37 -15.27
C LYS A 367 36.79 -11.26 -16.39
N PRO A 368 37.44 -12.40 -16.07
CA PRO A 368 37.79 -13.40 -17.08
C PRO A 368 36.53 -14.00 -17.75
N LEU A 369 36.61 -14.25 -19.05
CA LEU A 369 35.54 -14.88 -19.84
C LEU A 369 35.85 -16.32 -20.22
#